data_AF-A0A5M3XCP0-F1
#
_entry.id   AF-A0A5M3XCP0-F1
#
_cell.length_a   1.000
_cell.length_b   1.000
_cell.length_c   1.000
_cell.angle_alpha   90.00
_cell.angle_beta   90.00
_cell.angle_gamma   90.00
#
_symmetry.space_group_name_H-M   'P 1'
#
loop_
_entity.id
_entity.type
_entity.pdbx_description
1 polymer ?
#
loop_
_entity_poly.entity_id
_entity_poly.type
_entity_poly.pdbx_seq_one_letter_code
_entity_poly.pdbx_strand_id
1 'polypeptide(L)'
;MYSVNKAPLKDGIEIMMKAMIIAAAAVAPVLALTGTALADPVAPYTQAAALVTKAGTVVSSKGVIKVTRASVGKYCIYLDRRISASRSIPTATLQAGADRGSEIYASIDSAYCGVGSNTILVYTGNKGVASNQPFFVQVP
;
A
#
# COMPACT_ATOMS: atom_id res chain seq x y z
N MET A 1 -24.39 69.50 -28.87
CA MET A 1 -25.44 69.23 -27.86
C MET A 1 -24.99 68.04 -27.00
N TYR A 2 -24.83 68.28 -25.68
CA TYR A 2 -24.57 67.36 -24.52
C TYR A 2 -23.43 66.32 -24.63
N SER A 3 -22.28 66.36 -23.93
CA SER A 3 -21.77 66.89 -22.65
C SER A 3 -22.05 66.06 -21.36
N VAL A 4 -20.96 65.44 -20.85
CA VAL A 4 -20.56 64.99 -19.47
C VAL A 4 -21.44 63.97 -18.71
N ASN A 5 -20.87 62.93 -18.06
CA ASN A 5 -20.11 63.05 -16.79
C ASN A 5 -19.18 61.86 -16.46
N LYS A 6 -18.10 62.18 -15.74
CA LYS A 6 -17.02 61.33 -15.16
C LYS A 6 -17.36 60.80 -13.74
N ALA A 7 -16.90 59.57 -13.41
CA ALA A 7 -16.26 59.04 -12.16
C ALA A 7 -16.94 59.28 -10.76
N PRO A 8 -16.54 58.66 -9.60
CA PRO A 8 -15.32 57.88 -9.30
C PRO A 8 -15.44 56.64 -8.33
N LEU A 9 -14.31 55.91 -8.19
CA LEU A 9 -13.94 55.03 -7.05
C LEU A 9 -14.02 55.77 -5.70
N LYS A 10 -14.39 55.07 -4.61
CA LYS A 10 -14.03 55.30 -3.18
C LYS A 10 -14.62 54.14 -2.34
N ASP A 11 -13.83 53.28 -1.69
CA ASP A 11 -13.26 53.40 -0.33
C ASP A 11 -13.91 52.33 0.58
N GLY A 12 -13.09 51.49 1.20
CA GLY A 12 -13.55 50.44 2.12
C GLY A 12 -12.41 49.61 2.71
N ILE A 13 -11.29 50.26 3.00
CA ILE A 13 -10.25 49.76 3.92
C ILE A 13 -10.68 50.17 5.33
N GLU A 14 -10.34 49.31 6.30
CA GLU A 14 -10.27 49.61 7.76
C GLU A 14 -11.61 49.61 8.53
N ILE A 15 -11.80 48.95 9.67
CA ILE A 15 -11.03 48.96 10.91
C ILE A 15 -11.57 47.85 11.85
N MET A 16 -10.65 47.00 12.31
CA MET A 16 -10.48 46.56 13.70
C MET A 16 -11.47 45.63 14.42
N MET A 17 -10.88 44.49 14.83
CA MET A 17 -10.73 44.12 16.24
C MET A 17 -12.02 43.78 16.99
N LYS A 18 -12.39 42.50 16.92
CA LYS A 18 -12.77 41.76 18.12
C LYS A 18 -12.00 40.45 18.15
N ALA A 19 -10.89 40.49 18.88
CA ALA A 19 -10.32 39.31 19.49
C ALA A 19 -11.43 38.61 20.30
N MET A 20 -11.69 37.35 20.00
CA MET A 20 -12.18 36.44 21.02
C MET A 20 -11.64 35.04 20.73
N ILE A 21 -10.65 34.72 21.54
CA ILE A 21 -9.96 33.44 21.66
C ILE A 21 -10.96 32.40 22.15
N ILE A 22 -11.13 31.30 21.43
CA ILE A 22 -11.43 30.01 22.05
C ILE A 22 -10.44 29.01 21.49
N ALA A 23 -9.39 28.77 22.27
CA ALA A 23 -8.48 27.65 22.07
C ALA A 23 -9.21 26.36 22.46
N ALA A 24 -9.66 25.59 21.46
CA ALA A 24 -10.04 24.20 21.66
C ALA A 24 -8.78 23.35 21.56
N ALA A 25 -8.19 22.99 22.71
CA ALA A 25 -7.13 21.99 22.77
C ALA A 25 -7.75 20.61 22.42
N ALA A 26 -7.71 20.24 21.15
CA ALA A 26 -8.00 18.88 20.72
C ALA A 26 -6.82 17.99 21.14
N VAL A 27 -6.97 17.26 22.24
CA VAL A 27 -6.05 16.20 22.63
C VAL A 27 -6.22 15.07 21.61
N ALA A 28 -5.34 15.03 20.61
CA ALA A 28 -5.27 13.90 19.69
C ALA A 28 -4.75 12.67 20.47
N PRO A 29 -5.47 11.54 20.49
CA PRO A 29 -4.90 10.31 21.02
C PRO A 29 -3.74 9.88 20.10
N VAL A 30 -2.53 9.89 20.64
CA VAL A 30 -1.37 9.25 20.01
C VAL A 30 -1.65 7.75 20.02
N LEU A 31 -2.11 7.21 18.88
CA LEU A 31 -2.12 5.78 18.64
C LEU A 31 -0.67 5.30 18.62
N ALA A 32 -0.20 4.75 19.73
CA ALA A 32 1.03 3.99 19.75
C ALA A 32 0.85 2.78 18.83
N LEU A 33 1.46 2.83 17.64
CA LEU A 33 1.63 1.67 16.78
C LEU A 33 2.59 0.73 17.50
N THR A 34 2.06 -0.16 18.32
CA THR A 34 2.82 -1.29 18.84
C THR A 34 3.08 -2.24 17.67
N GLY A 35 4.17 -1.98 16.95
CA GLY A 35 4.66 -2.90 15.94
C GLY A 35 5.11 -4.18 16.61
N THR A 36 4.29 -5.23 16.55
CA THR A 36 4.76 -6.57 16.89
C THR A 36 5.74 -7.00 15.81
N ALA A 37 7.01 -7.13 16.18
CA ALA A 37 7.99 -7.78 15.31
C ALA A 37 7.52 -9.22 15.07
N LEU A 38 7.19 -9.54 13.82
CA LEU A 38 6.81 -10.88 13.43
C LEU A 38 8.02 -11.80 13.62
N ALA A 39 7.80 -13.01 14.13
CA ALA A 39 8.87 -14.00 14.24
C ALA A 39 9.48 -14.27 12.85
N ASP A 40 10.81 -14.23 12.77
CA ASP A 40 11.55 -14.53 11.54
C ASP A 40 11.35 -16.02 11.19
N PRO A 41 10.70 -16.33 10.06
CA PRO A 41 10.52 -17.72 9.67
C PRO A 41 11.87 -18.34 9.28
N VAL A 42 12.17 -19.52 9.83
CA VAL A 42 13.39 -20.29 9.49
C VAL A 42 13.21 -20.94 8.12
N ALA A 43 13.83 -20.34 7.10
CA ALA A 43 13.82 -20.84 5.74
C ALA A 43 15.26 -20.79 5.16
N PRO A 44 16.10 -21.82 5.41
CA PRO A 44 17.54 -21.76 5.18
C PRO A 44 17.93 -21.61 3.70
N TYR A 45 17.09 -22.10 2.78
CA TYR A 45 17.30 -22.04 1.34
C TYR A 45 16.40 -21.01 0.63
N THR A 46 15.87 -20.07 1.41
CA THR A 46 14.92 -19.09 0.92
C THR A 46 15.43 -17.69 1.26
N GLN A 47 15.73 -16.93 0.22
CA GLN A 47 16.10 -15.53 0.33
C GLN A 47 14.93 -14.69 0.86
N ALA A 48 13.71 -14.89 0.34
CA ALA A 48 12.53 -14.22 0.84
C ALA A 48 11.29 -15.12 0.90
N ALA A 49 10.47 -14.93 1.92
CA ALA A 49 9.14 -15.52 1.99
C ALA A 49 8.19 -14.63 2.76
N ALA A 50 6.90 -14.73 2.47
CA ALA A 50 5.86 -14.10 3.27
C ALA A 50 4.56 -14.91 3.28
N LEU A 51 3.90 -14.87 4.43
CA LEU A 51 2.52 -15.29 4.65
C LEU A 51 1.63 -14.04 4.60
N VAL A 52 0.72 -13.96 3.63
CA VAL A 52 -0.07 -12.76 3.34
C VAL A 52 -1.57 -13.07 3.46
N THR A 53 -2.29 -12.31 4.28
CA THR A 53 -3.75 -12.49 4.45
C THR A 53 -4.55 -11.99 3.25
N LYS A 54 -5.85 -12.30 3.21
CA LYS A 54 -6.80 -11.78 2.21
C LYS A 54 -6.80 -10.23 2.16
N ALA A 55 -6.58 -9.57 3.29
CA ALA A 55 -6.50 -8.10 3.36
C ALA A 55 -5.18 -7.52 2.80
N GLY A 56 -4.17 -8.35 2.54
CA GLY A 56 -2.82 -7.91 2.18
C GLY A 56 -1.90 -7.66 3.36
N THR A 57 -2.30 -8.06 4.58
CA THR A 57 -1.48 -7.97 5.78
C THR A 57 -0.44 -9.09 5.81
N VAL A 58 0.80 -8.77 6.17
CA VAL A 58 1.85 -9.77 6.36
C VAL A 58 1.76 -10.34 7.78
N VAL A 59 1.68 -11.67 7.89
CA VAL A 59 1.59 -12.39 9.19
C VAL A 59 2.95 -12.91 9.63
N SER A 60 3.81 -13.28 8.69
CA SER A 60 5.21 -13.63 8.93
C SER A 60 5.98 -13.44 7.62
N SER A 61 7.23 -13.00 7.71
CA SER A 61 8.07 -12.79 6.53
C SER A 61 9.55 -12.83 6.84
N LYS A 62 10.33 -13.24 5.84
CA LYS A 62 11.79 -13.09 5.75
C LYS A 62 12.12 -12.43 4.42
N GLY A 63 13.05 -11.47 4.39
CA GLY A 63 13.51 -10.85 3.13
C GLY A 63 12.47 -10.04 2.35
N VAL A 64 11.23 -9.93 2.83
CA VAL A 64 10.17 -9.07 2.29
C VAL A 64 10.11 -7.80 3.15
N ILE A 65 10.23 -6.64 2.53
CA ILE A 65 10.22 -5.34 3.23
C ILE A 65 8.84 -4.71 3.27
N LYS A 66 7.98 -5.02 2.30
CA LYS A 66 6.64 -4.43 2.21
C LYS A 66 5.75 -5.29 1.31
N VAL A 67 4.46 -5.36 1.65
CA VAL A 67 3.41 -5.85 0.76
C VAL A 67 2.37 -4.75 0.59
N THR A 68 1.97 -4.46 -0.64
CA THR A 68 0.88 -3.51 -0.92
C THR A 68 -0.14 -4.13 -1.87
N ARG A 69 -1.42 -3.86 -1.62
CA ARG A 69 -2.48 -4.22 -2.57
C ARG A 69 -2.60 -3.13 -3.63
N ALA A 70 -2.24 -3.45 -4.88
CA ALA A 70 -2.32 -2.52 -6.00
C ALA A 70 -3.76 -2.40 -6.54
N SER A 71 -4.50 -3.51 -6.55
CA SER A 71 -5.93 -3.57 -6.86
C SER A 71 -6.54 -4.83 -6.24
N VAL A 72 -7.84 -5.05 -6.44
CA VAL A 72 -8.47 -6.34 -6.08
C VAL A 72 -7.71 -7.48 -6.77
N GLY A 73 -7.32 -8.49 -5.99
CA GLY A 73 -6.57 -9.65 -6.46
C GLY A 73 -5.15 -9.38 -6.94
N LYS A 74 -4.54 -8.22 -6.61
CA LYS A 74 -3.18 -7.86 -7.06
C LYS A 74 -2.36 -7.33 -5.90
N TYR A 75 -1.27 -8.02 -5.60
CA TYR A 75 -0.39 -7.72 -4.48
C TYR A 75 1.04 -7.54 -4.94
N CYS A 76 1.61 -6.37 -4.66
CA CYS A 76 3.01 -6.08 -4.89
C CYS A 76 3.81 -6.45 -3.65
N ILE A 77 4.75 -7.37 -3.84
CA ILE A 77 5.69 -7.84 -2.83
C ILE A 77 7.02 -7.14 -3.11
N TYR A 78 7.48 -6.33 -2.17
CA TYR A 78 8.76 -5.65 -2.25
C TYR A 78 9.77 -6.43 -1.42
N LEU A 79 10.87 -6.83 -2.06
CA LEU A 79 11.94 -7.59 -1.45
C LEU A 79 13.03 -6.65 -0.91
N ASP A 80 13.84 -7.16 0.01
CA ASP A 80 15.11 -6.50 0.38
C ASP A 80 15.93 -6.23 -0.89
N ARG A 81 16.58 -5.06 -0.95
CA ARG A 81 17.36 -4.61 -2.10
C ARG A 81 18.44 -5.61 -2.56
N ARG A 82 18.89 -6.49 -1.68
CA ARG A 82 19.88 -7.54 -1.98
C ARG A 82 19.30 -8.74 -2.73
N ILE A 83 17.97 -8.87 -2.76
CA ILE A 83 17.26 -10.02 -3.34
C ILE A 83 16.63 -9.61 -4.66
N SER A 84 17.11 -10.20 -5.77
CA SER A 84 16.63 -9.90 -7.11
C SER A 84 15.60 -10.93 -7.56
N ALA A 85 14.34 -10.53 -7.65
CA ALA A 85 13.26 -11.34 -8.19
C ALA A 85 13.52 -11.78 -9.64
N SER A 86 14.15 -10.93 -10.45
CA SER A 86 14.49 -11.23 -11.84
C SER A 86 15.59 -12.29 -12.02
N ARG A 87 16.32 -12.63 -10.94
CA ARG A 87 17.34 -13.69 -10.92
C ARG A 87 16.88 -14.95 -10.19
N SER A 88 15.62 -14.98 -9.76
CA SER A 88 15.01 -16.10 -9.04
C SER A 88 13.77 -16.59 -9.80
N ILE A 89 13.21 -17.70 -9.34
CA ILE A 89 11.90 -18.19 -9.80
C ILE A 89 10.94 -18.09 -8.60
N PRO A 90 10.26 -16.95 -8.41
CA PRO A 90 9.32 -16.82 -7.32
C PRO A 90 8.15 -17.76 -7.49
N THR A 91 7.70 -18.34 -6.38
CA THR A 91 6.51 -19.18 -6.34
C THR A 91 5.51 -18.60 -5.36
N ALA A 92 4.23 -18.74 -5.67
CA ALA A 92 3.16 -18.37 -4.78
C ALA A 92 2.14 -19.49 -4.71
N THR A 93 1.61 -19.75 -3.51
CA THR A 93 0.63 -20.81 -3.27
C THR A 93 -0.50 -20.27 -2.42
N LEU A 94 -1.73 -20.70 -2.68
CA LEU A 94 -2.87 -20.32 -1.88
C LEU A 94 -2.78 -20.94 -0.48
N GLN A 95 -3.22 -20.19 0.53
CA GLN A 95 -3.40 -20.72 1.87
C GLN A 95 -4.69 -21.55 1.96
N ALA A 96 -4.78 -22.42 2.96
CA ALA A 96 -5.98 -23.21 3.26
C ALA A 96 -7.24 -22.34 3.52
N GLY A 97 -7.06 -21.09 3.97
CA GLY A 97 -8.15 -20.13 4.15
C GLY A 97 -8.64 -19.43 2.88
N ALA A 98 -8.12 -19.80 1.70
CA ALA A 98 -8.61 -19.28 0.44
C ALA A 98 -9.98 -19.90 0.07
N ASP A 99 -10.78 -19.13 -0.64
CA ASP A 99 -12.09 -19.61 -1.11
C ASP A 99 -11.89 -20.77 -2.11
N ARG A 100 -12.83 -21.73 -2.16
CA ARG A 100 -12.74 -22.82 -3.15
C ARG A 100 -12.87 -22.30 -4.58
N GLY A 101 -12.08 -22.88 -5.49
CA GLY A 101 -12.00 -22.43 -6.88
C GLY A 101 -11.15 -21.17 -7.06
N SER A 102 -10.29 -20.87 -6.10
CA SER A 102 -9.34 -19.76 -6.22
C SER A 102 -8.17 -20.10 -7.15
N GLU A 103 -7.67 -19.08 -7.82
CA GLU A 103 -6.48 -19.14 -8.66
C GLU A 103 -5.37 -18.23 -8.11
N ILE A 104 -4.11 -18.55 -8.43
CA ILE A 104 -2.96 -17.74 -8.06
C ILE A 104 -1.89 -17.75 -9.15
N TYR A 105 -1.26 -16.60 -9.38
CA TYR A 105 -0.16 -16.43 -10.34
C TYR A 105 0.89 -15.50 -9.75
N ALA A 106 2.17 -15.77 -10.02
CA ALA A 106 3.28 -14.90 -9.66
C ALA A 106 3.94 -14.36 -10.93
N SER A 107 4.29 -13.08 -10.94
CA SER A 107 5.05 -12.42 -12.01
C SER A 107 6.14 -11.53 -11.43
N ILE A 108 7.31 -11.52 -12.06
CA ILE A 108 8.43 -10.63 -11.75
C ILE A 108 8.41 -9.35 -12.58
N ASP A 109 7.54 -9.29 -13.59
CA ASP A 109 7.36 -8.13 -14.45
C ASP A 109 5.93 -7.61 -14.31
N SER A 110 5.81 -6.36 -13.88
CA SER A 110 4.53 -5.71 -13.70
C SER A 110 4.62 -4.20 -13.54
N ALA A 111 3.91 -3.49 -14.41
CA ALA A 111 3.68 -2.05 -14.26
C ALA A 111 2.93 -1.69 -12.95
N TYR A 112 2.22 -2.63 -12.30
CA TYR A 112 1.49 -2.34 -11.06
C TYR A 112 2.39 -2.12 -9.85
N CYS A 113 3.59 -2.70 -9.83
CA CYS A 113 4.48 -2.69 -8.67
C CYS A 113 5.65 -1.71 -8.82
N GLY A 114 5.61 -0.89 -9.88
CA GLY A 114 6.72 -0.06 -10.30
C GLY A 114 7.82 -0.85 -11.01
N VAL A 115 8.72 -0.12 -11.66
CA VAL A 115 9.88 -0.70 -12.33
C VAL A 115 10.96 -1.04 -11.29
N GLY A 116 11.44 -2.28 -11.28
CA GLY A 116 12.53 -2.70 -10.40
C GLY A 116 12.71 -4.21 -10.33
N SER A 117 13.94 -4.66 -10.12
CA SER A 117 14.28 -6.09 -10.04
C SER A 117 13.91 -6.75 -8.71
N ASN A 118 13.39 -6.00 -7.74
CA ASN A 118 13.15 -6.44 -6.36
C ASN A 118 11.65 -6.49 -6.03
N THR A 119 10.80 -6.59 -7.05
CA THR A 119 9.36 -6.66 -6.89
C THR A 119 8.80 -7.92 -7.52
N ILE A 120 7.75 -8.44 -6.89
CA ILE A 120 6.94 -9.54 -7.42
C ILE A 120 5.49 -9.10 -7.36
N LEU A 121 4.76 -9.32 -8.45
CA LEU A 121 3.32 -9.24 -8.43
C LEU A 121 2.73 -10.63 -8.21
N VAL A 122 1.92 -10.76 -7.16
CA VAL A 122 1.04 -11.91 -6.98
C VAL A 122 -0.38 -11.52 -7.39
N TYR A 123 -0.94 -12.28 -8.32
CA TYR A 123 -2.35 -12.22 -8.70
C TYR A 123 -3.12 -13.32 -7.99
N THR A 124 -4.31 -12.99 -7.49
CA THR A 124 -5.26 -13.96 -6.96
C THR A 124 -6.64 -13.77 -7.59
N GLY A 125 -7.35 -14.88 -7.76
CA GLY A 125 -8.68 -14.94 -8.34
C GLY A 125 -9.59 -15.91 -7.60
N ASN A 126 -10.88 -15.85 -7.94
CA ASN A 126 -11.86 -16.87 -7.59
C ASN A 126 -12.81 -17.03 -8.76
N LYS A 127 -12.90 -18.24 -9.32
CA LYS A 127 -13.77 -18.58 -10.45
C LYS A 127 -13.55 -17.67 -11.65
N GLY A 128 -12.29 -17.45 -12.00
CA GLY A 128 -11.88 -16.63 -13.15
C GLY A 128 -12.03 -15.12 -12.97
N VAL A 129 -12.42 -14.64 -11.79
CA VAL A 129 -12.54 -13.20 -11.49
C VAL A 129 -11.50 -12.80 -10.46
N ALA A 130 -10.89 -11.63 -10.66
CA ALA A 130 -9.94 -11.06 -9.70
C ALA A 130 -10.59 -10.97 -8.30
N SER A 131 -9.95 -11.59 -7.33
CA SER A 131 -10.47 -11.68 -5.97
C SER A 131 -9.31 -11.78 -5.00
N ASN A 132 -9.37 -11.04 -3.91
CA ASN A 132 -8.37 -11.09 -2.85
C ASN A 132 -8.38 -12.50 -2.23
N GLN A 133 -7.25 -13.18 -2.16
CA GLN A 133 -7.13 -14.48 -1.48
C GLN A 133 -5.86 -14.51 -0.62
N PRO A 134 -5.84 -15.26 0.50
CA PRO A 134 -4.65 -15.43 1.30
C PRO A 134 -3.65 -16.38 0.61
N PHE A 135 -2.36 -16.07 0.66
CA PHE A 135 -1.32 -16.84 -0.01
C PHE A 135 0.02 -16.85 0.75
N PHE A 136 0.87 -17.80 0.39
CA PHE A 136 2.31 -17.77 0.65
C PHE A 136 3.03 -17.32 -0.61
N VAL A 137 4.14 -16.59 -0.46
CA VAL A 137 5.08 -16.33 -1.54
C VAL A 137 6.48 -16.71 -1.07
N GLN A 138 7.26 -17.30 -1.96
CA GLN A 138 8.64 -17.70 -1.72
C GLN A 138 9.54 -17.30 -2.88
N VAL A 139 10.73 -16.84 -2.55
CA VAL A 139 11.85 -16.57 -3.45
C VAL A 139 13.04 -17.40 -2.94
N PRO A 140 13.48 -18.41 -3.70
CA PRO A 140 14.65 -19.20 -3.33
C PRO A 140 15.89 -18.32 -3.22
#